data_AF-A0A7X7I656-F1
#
_entry.id   AF-A0A7X7I656-F1
#
_cell.length_a   1.000
_cell.length_b   1.000
_cell.length_c   1.000
_cell.angle_alpha   90.00
_cell.angle_beta   90.00
_cell.angle_gamma   90.00
#
_symmetry.space_group_name_H-M   'P 1'
#
loop_
_entity.id
_entity.type
_entity.pdbx_description
1 polymer ?
#
loop_
_entity_poly.entity_id
_entity_poly.type
_entity_poly.pdbx_seq_one_letter_code
_entity_poly.pdbx_strand_id
1 'polypeptide(L)'
;MSHISKKPPLESTSAGTATIPLHVPVELAVLSVKKAGIRCKHISSQQPVTFRKVRNEVEGEIITVLPSKVWQFNNSIHLTGEIIDRRFDASVLNLVPLTLKERGVFNPDDEDLIDEDDPFEKYYLPVLAYGARKEFEMEQIIPLENTDDMGIDPISEAVEAHQFGDFETAYKILKENLAEDLRCIDAHAHLGNFEFESSDYIYFALKEKAKRHFEAGIKIAELSFSPAFHDLLPWEYLNNRPYLRCLHGYGLCLYRSGNIDAAKMVFEKMIWLNPKDNQGVRVLLADIDSGKSWQDLEKEERR
;
A
#
# COMPACT_ATOMS: atom_id res chain seq x y z
N MET A 1 0.81 3.05 -71.68
CA MET A 1 -0.50 3.21 -71.02
C MET A 1 -0.36 2.71 -69.60
N SER A 2 -0.03 3.61 -68.68
CA SER A 2 0.24 3.36 -67.26
C SER A 2 -0.99 3.75 -66.44
N HIS A 3 -1.65 2.79 -65.81
CA HIS A 3 -2.73 3.04 -64.86
C HIS A 3 -2.15 3.27 -63.46
N ILE A 4 -2.11 4.53 -63.03
CA ILE A 4 -1.87 4.92 -61.64
C ILE A 4 -3.24 5.05 -60.96
N SER A 5 -3.55 4.11 -60.06
CA SER A 5 -4.72 4.16 -59.21
C SER A 5 -4.46 5.12 -58.03
N LYS A 6 -5.23 6.22 -57.96
CA LYS A 6 -5.20 7.15 -56.81
C LYS A 6 -6.02 6.57 -55.67
N LYS A 7 -5.35 6.20 -54.56
CA LYS A 7 -6.02 5.96 -53.27
C LYS A 7 -6.63 7.27 -52.74
N PRO A 8 -7.81 7.25 -52.11
CA PRO A 8 -8.34 8.40 -51.38
C PRO A 8 -7.54 8.63 -50.07
N PRO A 9 -7.53 9.86 -49.52
CA PRO A 9 -6.76 10.16 -48.32
C PRO A 9 -7.37 9.44 -47.12
N LEU A 10 -6.53 8.83 -46.29
CA LEU A 10 -6.92 8.38 -44.95
C LEU A 10 -7.40 9.60 -44.15
N GLU A 11 -8.63 9.53 -43.66
CA GLU A 11 -9.12 10.39 -42.60
C GLU A 11 -8.20 10.22 -41.39
N SER A 12 -7.45 11.27 -41.06
CA SER A 12 -6.75 11.39 -39.80
C SER A 12 -7.80 11.54 -38.71
N THR A 13 -8.14 10.47 -38.01
CA THR A 13 -8.86 10.53 -36.73
C THR A 13 -7.96 11.27 -35.73
N SER A 14 -8.18 12.58 -35.59
CA SER A 14 -7.64 13.36 -34.47
C SER A 14 -8.26 12.82 -33.19
N ALA A 15 -7.46 12.18 -32.34
CA ALA A 15 -7.84 11.89 -30.97
C ALA A 15 -8.16 13.22 -30.29
N GLY A 16 -9.45 13.48 -30.02
CA GLY A 16 -9.88 14.67 -29.29
C GLY A 16 -9.20 14.71 -27.93
N THR A 17 -8.58 15.84 -27.59
CA THR A 17 -8.08 16.13 -26.25
C THR A 17 -9.25 16.02 -25.27
N ALA A 18 -9.32 14.91 -24.53
CA ALA A 18 -10.33 14.71 -23.50
C ALA A 18 -10.25 15.86 -22.48
N THR A 19 -11.24 16.76 -22.50
CA THR A 19 -11.37 17.86 -21.55
C THR A 19 -12.07 17.35 -20.29
N ILE A 20 -11.51 17.65 -19.12
CA ILE A 20 -12.13 17.29 -17.84
C ILE A 20 -13.38 18.18 -17.63
N PRO A 21 -14.59 17.60 -17.52
CA PRO A 21 -15.81 18.37 -17.32
C PRO A 21 -15.85 19.03 -15.95
N LEU A 22 -16.44 20.23 -15.88
CA LEU A 22 -16.76 20.89 -14.61
C LEU A 22 -18.00 20.25 -13.97
N HIS A 23 -18.02 20.16 -12.64
CA HIS A 23 -19.15 19.68 -11.85
C HIS A 23 -19.64 18.25 -12.17
N VAL A 24 -18.81 17.46 -12.84
CA VAL A 24 -19.03 16.03 -13.05
C VAL A 24 -17.92 15.30 -12.30
N PRO A 25 -18.25 14.32 -11.44
CA PRO A 25 -17.24 13.55 -10.73
C PRO A 25 -16.23 12.90 -11.67
N VAL A 26 -14.94 13.02 -11.33
CA VAL A 26 -13.84 12.37 -12.05
C VAL A 26 -12.93 11.64 -11.08
N GLU A 27 -12.43 10.47 -11.49
CA GLU A 27 -11.49 9.69 -10.69
C GLU A 27 -10.05 10.00 -11.08
N LEU A 28 -9.23 10.30 -10.08
CA LEU A 28 -7.81 10.61 -10.24
C LEU A 28 -6.99 9.63 -9.40
N ALA A 29 -6.06 8.91 -10.04
CA ALA A 29 -5.02 8.18 -9.33
C ALA A 29 -3.96 9.15 -8.81
N VAL A 30 -3.67 9.11 -7.51
CA VAL A 30 -2.64 9.95 -6.86
C VAL A 30 -1.27 9.33 -7.08
N LEU A 31 -0.39 10.03 -7.81
CA LEU A 31 0.95 9.56 -8.14
C LEU A 31 2.04 10.20 -7.28
N SER A 32 1.89 11.49 -6.93
CA SER A 32 2.88 12.17 -6.09
C SER A 32 2.25 13.35 -5.36
N VAL A 33 2.39 13.36 -4.03
CA VAL A 33 1.82 14.39 -3.15
C VAL A 33 2.91 15.40 -2.77
N LYS A 34 2.89 16.59 -3.38
CA LYS A 34 3.84 17.69 -3.11
C LYS A 34 3.17 18.84 -2.35
N LYS A 35 3.95 19.74 -1.74
CA LYS A 35 3.43 20.89 -0.94
C LYS A 35 2.41 21.76 -1.73
N ALA A 36 2.63 21.97 -3.04
CA ALA A 36 1.83 22.89 -3.86
C ALA A 36 0.72 22.23 -4.71
N GLY A 37 0.59 20.91 -4.66
CA GLY A 37 -0.37 20.16 -5.47
C GLY A 37 -0.01 18.68 -5.59
N ILE A 38 -0.96 17.93 -6.11
CA ILE A 38 -0.87 16.49 -6.28
C ILE A 38 -0.76 16.20 -7.76
N ARG A 39 0.28 15.45 -8.15
CA ARG A 39 0.35 14.89 -9.50
C ARG A 39 -0.52 13.66 -9.52
N CYS A 40 -1.44 13.64 -10.47
CA CYS A 40 -2.41 12.57 -10.65
C CYS A 40 -2.43 12.09 -12.10
N LYS A 41 -3.09 10.97 -12.30
CA LYS A 41 -3.49 10.47 -13.61
C LYS A 41 -5.01 10.32 -13.63
N HIS A 42 -5.67 10.91 -14.61
CA HIS A 42 -7.12 10.72 -14.77
C HIS A 42 -7.39 9.28 -15.21
N ILE A 43 -8.24 8.56 -14.48
CA ILE A 43 -8.46 7.12 -14.70
C ILE A 43 -9.01 6.84 -16.10
N SER A 44 -10.02 7.58 -16.56
CA SER A 44 -10.66 7.27 -17.85
C SER A 44 -9.80 7.68 -19.07
N SER A 45 -9.18 8.86 -19.05
CA SER A 45 -8.39 9.36 -20.20
C SER A 45 -6.90 9.03 -20.12
N GLN A 46 -6.43 8.51 -18.98
CA GLN A 46 -5.02 8.26 -18.67
C GLN A 46 -4.12 9.51 -18.76
N GLN A 47 -4.69 10.70 -18.87
CA GLN A 47 -3.96 11.95 -19.00
C GLN A 47 -3.37 12.43 -17.66
N PRO A 48 -2.19 13.07 -17.68
CA PRO A 48 -1.62 13.72 -16.50
C PRO A 48 -2.49 14.90 -16.04
N VAL A 49 -2.80 14.91 -14.75
CA VAL A 49 -3.59 15.97 -14.10
C VAL A 49 -2.86 16.45 -12.86
N THR A 50 -2.82 17.75 -12.63
CA THR A 50 -2.39 18.31 -11.35
C THR A 50 -3.60 18.77 -10.55
N PHE A 51 -3.93 18.05 -9.49
CA PHE A 51 -4.94 18.47 -8.53
C PHE A 51 -4.35 19.50 -7.55
N ARG A 52 -5.01 20.65 -7.42
CA ARG A 52 -4.58 21.76 -6.57
C ARG A 52 -5.39 21.78 -5.27
N LYS A 53 -4.66 21.91 -4.15
CA LYS A 53 -5.03 21.68 -2.73
C LYS A 53 -4.63 20.28 -2.27
N VAL A 54 -3.56 20.23 -1.49
CA VAL A 54 -3.10 19.05 -0.77
C VAL A 54 -3.64 19.12 0.63
N ARG A 55 -4.20 18.02 1.11
CA ARG A 55 -4.60 17.83 2.50
C ARG A 55 -3.79 16.66 3.05
N ASN A 56 -4.36 15.47 2.99
CA ASN A 56 -3.82 14.26 3.59
C ASN A 56 -3.74 13.12 2.59
N GLU A 57 -3.81 13.41 1.30
CA GLU A 57 -3.78 12.41 0.24
C GLU A 57 -2.48 11.58 0.29
N VAL A 58 -2.56 10.34 -0.17
CA VAL A 58 -1.45 9.38 -0.18
C VAL A 58 -1.22 8.85 -1.59
N GLU A 59 0.03 8.60 -1.95
CA GLU A 59 0.39 7.94 -3.20
C GLU A 59 -0.33 6.59 -3.34
N GLY A 60 -0.78 6.26 -4.55
CA GLY A 60 -1.52 5.02 -4.85
C GLY A 60 -3.04 5.07 -4.60
N GLU A 61 -3.56 6.09 -3.92
CA GLU A 61 -5.01 6.21 -3.71
C GLU A 61 -5.73 6.74 -4.96
N ILE A 62 -7.01 6.38 -5.11
CA ILE A 62 -7.90 6.94 -6.13
C ILE A 62 -8.87 7.89 -5.43
N ILE A 63 -8.85 9.15 -5.85
CA ILE A 63 -9.76 10.17 -5.35
C ILE A 63 -10.82 10.50 -6.39
N THR A 64 -12.08 10.52 -5.96
CA THR A 64 -13.18 11.04 -6.78
C THR A 64 -13.34 12.51 -6.46
N VAL A 65 -13.09 13.35 -7.47
CA VAL A 65 -13.13 14.81 -7.34
C VAL A 65 -14.33 15.34 -8.10
N LEU A 66 -15.09 16.24 -7.47
CA LEU A 66 -16.06 17.11 -8.13
C LEU A 66 -15.36 18.42 -8.54
N PRO A 67 -14.98 18.61 -9.83
CA PRO A 67 -14.17 19.74 -10.24
C PRO A 67 -14.96 21.06 -10.16
N SER A 68 -14.36 22.07 -9.56
CA SER A 68 -14.90 23.44 -9.51
C SER A 68 -14.16 24.42 -10.41
N LYS A 69 -12.89 24.13 -10.76
CA LYS A 69 -12.11 24.85 -11.77
C LYS A 69 -11.21 23.87 -12.50
N VAL A 70 -11.09 24.04 -13.81
CA VAL A 70 -10.19 23.28 -14.68
C VAL A 70 -9.50 24.27 -15.60
N TRP A 71 -8.18 24.17 -15.75
CA TRP A 71 -7.40 25.01 -16.68
C TRP A 71 -6.19 24.25 -17.19
N GLN A 72 -5.61 24.70 -18.30
CA GLN A 72 -4.41 24.10 -18.86
C GLN A 72 -3.20 25.00 -18.58
N PHE A 73 -2.09 24.41 -18.15
CA PHE A 73 -0.83 25.12 -17.91
C PHE A 73 0.34 24.19 -18.26
N ASN A 74 1.32 24.68 -19.04
CA ASN A 74 2.48 23.92 -19.50
C ASN A 74 2.15 22.51 -20.01
N ASN A 75 1.12 22.39 -20.85
CA ASN A 75 0.65 21.13 -21.43
C ASN A 75 0.11 20.10 -20.42
N SER A 76 -0.14 20.49 -19.17
CA SER A 76 -0.81 19.69 -18.14
C SER A 76 -2.19 20.29 -17.82
N ILE A 77 -3.15 19.41 -17.54
CA ILE A 77 -4.45 19.83 -17.03
C ILE A 77 -4.33 20.04 -15.52
N HIS A 78 -4.73 21.20 -15.05
CA HIS A 78 -4.84 21.50 -13.63
C HIS A 78 -6.31 21.60 -13.24
N LEU A 79 -6.63 21.12 -12.04
CA LEU A 79 -7.97 21.30 -11.50
C LEU A 79 -7.98 21.53 -9.99
N THR A 80 -9.02 22.21 -9.51
CA THR A 80 -9.42 22.27 -8.10
C THR A 80 -10.82 21.72 -7.96
N GLY A 81 -11.15 21.18 -6.79
CA GLY A 81 -12.46 20.60 -6.54
C GLY A 81 -12.60 20.11 -5.11
N GLU A 82 -13.76 19.54 -4.82
CA GLU A 82 -14.02 18.81 -3.59
C GLU A 82 -13.74 17.32 -3.82
N ILE A 83 -13.04 16.66 -2.89
CA ILE A 83 -12.91 15.21 -2.89
C ILE A 83 -14.16 14.67 -2.21
N ILE A 84 -14.98 13.93 -2.96
CA ILE A 84 -16.26 13.40 -2.48
C ILE A 84 -16.20 11.92 -2.11
N ASP A 85 -15.19 11.20 -2.61
CA ASP A 85 -14.98 9.78 -2.32
C ASP A 85 -13.49 9.40 -2.48
N ARG A 86 -13.09 8.30 -1.86
CA ARG A 86 -11.73 7.74 -1.89
C ARG A 86 -11.79 6.23 -1.89
N ARG A 87 -10.94 5.59 -2.70
CA ARG A 87 -10.79 4.13 -2.72
C ARG A 87 -9.37 3.72 -3.09
N PHE A 88 -9.03 2.47 -2.81
CA PHE A 88 -7.85 1.80 -3.36
C PHE A 88 -8.28 0.71 -4.31
N ASP A 89 -7.77 0.77 -5.52
CA ASP A 89 -7.97 -0.26 -6.52
C ASP A 89 -6.74 -0.30 -7.42
N ALA A 90 -5.80 -1.15 -7.05
CA ALA A 90 -4.54 -1.27 -7.76
C ALA A 90 -4.74 -1.80 -9.20
N SER A 91 -5.87 -2.46 -9.50
CA SER A 91 -6.14 -3.04 -10.82
C SER A 91 -6.36 -1.98 -11.90
N VAL A 92 -6.88 -0.80 -11.53
CA VAL A 92 -7.08 0.32 -12.47
C VAL A 92 -5.88 1.26 -12.57
N LEU A 93 -4.85 1.05 -11.73
CA LEU A 93 -3.59 1.79 -11.79
C LEU A 93 -2.67 1.30 -12.92
N ASN A 94 -2.98 0.17 -13.55
CA ASN A 94 -2.18 -0.47 -14.61
C ASN A 94 -0.72 -0.75 -14.17
N LEU A 95 -0.54 -1.17 -12.91
CA LEU A 95 0.76 -1.58 -12.37
C LEU A 95 1.09 -3.00 -12.84
N VAL A 96 2.37 -3.26 -13.09
CA VAL A 96 2.85 -4.62 -13.34
C VAL A 96 2.93 -5.35 -11.99
N PRO A 97 2.23 -6.49 -11.80
CA PRO A 97 2.29 -7.26 -10.56
C PRO A 97 3.72 -7.64 -10.19
N LEU A 98 3.98 -7.80 -8.90
CA LEU A 98 5.29 -8.21 -8.39
C LEU A 98 5.52 -9.69 -8.67
N THR A 99 6.76 -10.05 -8.98
CA THR A 99 7.11 -11.45 -9.18
C THR A 99 7.06 -12.20 -7.84
N LEU A 100 6.46 -13.39 -7.84
CA LEU A 100 6.52 -14.32 -6.70
C LEU A 100 7.47 -15.47 -7.04
N LYS A 101 8.56 -15.58 -6.29
CA LYS A 101 9.55 -16.64 -6.46
C LYS A 101 9.29 -17.75 -5.47
N GLU A 102 8.97 -18.94 -5.96
CA GLU A 102 8.87 -20.14 -5.13
C GLU A 102 10.24 -20.44 -4.49
N ARG A 103 10.26 -20.58 -3.16
CA ARG A 103 11.47 -20.80 -2.37
C ARG A 103 11.52 -22.19 -1.73
N GLY A 104 10.36 -22.76 -1.41
CA GLY A 104 10.28 -24.03 -0.73
C GLY A 104 8.84 -24.50 -0.52
N VAL A 105 8.73 -25.54 0.31
CA VAL A 105 7.46 -26.08 0.77
C VAL A 105 7.51 -26.07 2.29
N PHE A 106 6.55 -25.40 2.90
CA PHE A 106 6.26 -25.44 4.32
C PHE A 106 5.42 -26.68 4.61
N ASN A 107 5.74 -27.39 5.69
CA ASN A 107 4.89 -28.45 6.23
C ASN A 107 4.72 -28.22 7.74
N PRO A 108 3.49 -28.03 8.24
CA PRO A 108 3.28 -27.74 9.66
C PRO A 108 3.74 -28.87 10.58
N ASP A 109 3.74 -30.13 10.11
CA ASP A 109 4.19 -31.29 10.91
C ASP A 109 5.71 -31.30 11.16
N ASP A 110 6.47 -30.54 10.35
CA ASP A 110 7.94 -30.44 10.44
C ASP A 110 8.38 -29.20 11.25
N GLU A 111 7.43 -28.42 11.77
CA GLU A 111 7.67 -27.10 12.38
C GLU A 111 7.15 -27.04 13.81
N ASP A 112 7.96 -26.53 14.73
CA ASP A 112 7.57 -26.30 16.13
C ASP A 112 6.76 -24.99 16.24
N LEU A 113 5.53 -25.00 15.72
CA LEU A 113 4.66 -23.80 15.67
C LEU A 113 3.94 -23.50 16.98
N ILE A 114 3.66 -24.52 17.77
CA ILE A 114 2.79 -24.48 18.95
C ILE A 114 3.47 -25.25 20.08
N ASP A 115 3.63 -24.61 21.22
CA ASP A 115 4.16 -25.25 22.43
C ASP A 115 3.08 -26.10 23.13
N GLU A 116 3.50 -26.98 24.05
CA GLU A 116 2.55 -27.69 24.93
C GLU A 116 1.76 -26.68 25.79
N ASP A 117 0.43 -26.83 25.83
CA ASP A 117 -0.50 -25.91 26.50
C ASP A 117 -0.46 -24.45 25.99
N ASP A 118 -0.07 -24.22 24.73
CA ASP A 118 -0.04 -22.89 24.14
C ASP A 118 -1.47 -22.27 24.08
N PRO A 119 -1.72 -21.12 24.77
CA PRO A 119 -3.02 -20.46 24.76
C PRO A 119 -3.45 -19.94 23.37
N PHE A 120 -2.54 -19.92 22.40
CA PHE A 120 -2.76 -19.44 21.04
C PHE A 120 -3.07 -20.56 20.03
N GLU A 121 -3.04 -21.84 20.43
CA GLU A 121 -3.24 -23.02 19.55
C GLU A 121 -4.44 -22.86 18.59
N LYS A 122 -5.55 -22.32 19.09
CA LYS A 122 -6.79 -22.15 18.32
C LYS A 122 -6.62 -21.33 17.02
N TYR A 123 -5.66 -20.40 16.97
CA TYR A 123 -5.41 -19.57 15.78
C TYR A 123 -4.65 -20.32 14.68
N TYR A 124 -3.99 -21.41 15.05
CA TYR A 124 -3.20 -22.24 14.15
C TYR A 124 -3.99 -23.42 13.56
N LEU A 125 -5.15 -23.76 14.13
CA LEU A 125 -6.00 -24.85 13.64
C LEU A 125 -6.26 -24.79 12.11
N PRO A 126 -6.53 -23.62 11.48
CA PRO A 126 -6.68 -23.55 10.03
C PRO A 126 -5.39 -23.88 9.27
N VAL A 127 -4.23 -23.46 9.78
CA VAL A 127 -2.91 -23.73 9.18
C VAL A 127 -2.60 -25.22 9.25
N LEU A 128 -2.78 -25.84 10.42
CA LEU A 128 -2.56 -27.27 10.63
C LEU A 128 -3.50 -28.11 9.77
N ALA A 129 -4.78 -27.74 9.71
CA ALA A 129 -5.79 -28.47 8.94
C ALA A 129 -5.53 -28.42 7.42
N TYR A 130 -4.93 -27.33 6.93
CA TYR A 130 -4.57 -27.22 5.50
C TYR A 130 -3.33 -28.06 5.16
N GLY A 131 -2.34 -28.11 6.05
CA GLY A 131 -1.12 -28.88 5.85
C GLY A 131 -0.10 -28.17 4.96
N ALA A 132 0.63 -28.97 4.17
CA ALA A 132 1.77 -28.50 3.40
C ALA A 132 1.39 -27.48 2.30
N ARG A 133 2.22 -26.45 2.14
CA ARG A 133 1.99 -25.30 1.25
C ARG A 133 3.29 -24.77 0.69
N LYS A 134 3.23 -24.08 -0.45
CA LYS A 134 4.44 -23.46 -1.01
C LYS A 134 4.79 -22.20 -0.25
N GLU A 135 6.08 -21.90 -0.24
CA GLU A 135 6.60 -20.65 0.26
C GLU A 135 7.07 -19.79 -0.90
N PHE A 136 6.69 -18.51 -0.87
CA PHE A 136 7.11 -17.55 -1.87
C PHE A 136 7.88 -16.41 -1.22
N GLU A 137 8.84 -15.89 -1.98
CA GLU A 137 9.42 -14.58 -1.76
C GLU A 137 8.92 -13.62 -2.83
N MET A 138 8.37 -12.49 -2.39
CA MET A 138 7.94 -11.40 -3.24
C MET A 138 9.13 -10.62 -3.79
N GLU A 139 9.01 -10.11 -5.01
CA GLU A 139 9.94 -9.14 -5.56
C GLU A 139 9.93 -7.84 -4.74
N GLN A 140 11.12 -7.32 -4.42
CA GLN A 140 11.26 -6.02 -3.81
C GLN A 140 11.59 -4.98 -4.89
N ILE A 141 10.87 -3.87 -4.86
CA ILE A 141 11.12 -2.71 -5.73
C ILE A 141 11.65 -1.57 -4.85
N ILE A 142 12.91 -1.18 -5.08
CA ILE A 142 13.53 -0.02 -4.45
C ILE A 142 13.94 0.97 -5.55
N PRO A 143 13.07 1.92 -5.89
CA PRO A 143 13.40 2.95 -6.87
C PRO A 143 14.59 3.78 -6.39
N LEU A 144 15.36 4.34 -7.32
CA LEU A 144 16.49 5.23 -7.01
C LEU A 144 17.63 4.58 -6.21
N GLU A 145 17.61 3.26 -6.02
CA GLU A 145 18.74 2.52 -5.44
C GLU A 145 19.98 2.65 -6.33
N ASN A 146 21.09 3.05 -5.72
CA ASN A 146 22.38 3.07 -6.38
C ASN A 146 23.09 1.73 -6.17
N THR A 147 22.99 0.82 -7.13
CA THR A 147 23.60 -0.52 -7.05
C THR A 147 25.12 -0.52 -7.00
N ASP A 148 25.77 0.61 -7.32
CA ASP A 148 27.22 0.76 -7.26
C ASP A 148 27.72 1.17 -5.84
N ASP A 149 26.81 1.59 -4.95
CA ASP A 149 27.12 1.94 -3.55
C ASP A 149 26.68 0.80 -2.61
N MET A 150 27.67 0.04 -2.13
CA MET A 150 27.48 -1.18 -1.35
C MET A 150 27.06 -0.89 0.10
N GLY A 151 25.92 -0.24 0.33
CA GLY A 151 25.36 -0.19 1.69
C GLY A 151 24.30 0.85 2.04
N ILE A 152 23.83 1.70 1.11
CA ILE A 152 22.80 2.69 1.42
C ILE A 152 21.75 2.69 0.32
N ASP A 153 20.72 1.86 0.51
CA ASP A 153 19.50 1.99 -0.27
C ASP A 153 18.66 3.17 0.28
N PRO A 154 17.83 3.83 -0.55
CA PRO A 154 17.08 5.00 -0.12
C PRO A 154 16.04 4.72 0.98
N ILE A 155 15.57 3.48 1.15
CA ILE A 155 14.67 3.13 2.25
C ILE A 155 15.46 3.14 3.57
N SER A 156 16.63 2.51 3.59
CA SER A 156 17.54 2.55 4.75
C SER A 156 17.93 3.99 5.12
N GLU A 157 18.27 4.84 4.14
CA GLU A 157 18.56 6.27 4.36
C GLU A 157 17.37 7.01 4.98
N ALA A 158 16.15 6.76 4.48
CA ALA A 158 14.95 7.39 5.01
C ALA A 158 14.65 6.96 6.45
N VAL A 159 14.86 5.69 6.79
CA VAL A 159 14.68 5.15 8.14
C VAL A 159 15.71 5.75 9.09
N GLU A 160 16.98 5.80 8.69
CA GLU A 160 18.06 6.41 9.46
C GLU A 160 17.77 7.90 9.73
N ALA A 161 17.39 8.66 8.69
CA ALA A 161 16.99 10.06 8.82
C ALA A 161 15.85 10.25 9.82
N HIS A 162 14.82 9.40 9.78
CA HIS A 162 13.71 9.44 10.73
C HIS A 162 14.17 9.15 12.17
N GLN A 163 15.02 8.15 12.37
CA GLN A 163 15.57 7.79 13.68
C GLN A 163 16.40 8.92 14.29
N PHE A 164 17.13 9.68 13.47
CA PHE A 164 17.87 10.87 13.92
C PHE A 164 17.03 12.15 13.99
N GLY A 165 15.72 12.08 13.76
CA GLY A 165 14.79 13.20 13.87
C GLY A 165 14.75 14.13 12.65
N ASP A 166 15.41 13.79 11.53
CA ASP A 166 15.27 14.47 10.26
C ASP A 166 14.04 13.95 9.49
N PHE A 167 12.87 14.30 10.00
CA PHE A 167 11.59 13.90 9.42
C PHE A 167 11.37 14.47 8.01
N GLU A 168 11.87 15.67 7.70
CA GLU A 168 11.65 16.25 6.36
C GLU A 168 12.38 15.42 5.30
N THR A 169 13.62 15.02 5.56
CA THR A 169 14.40 14.15 4.67
C THR A 169 13.76 12.76 4.55
N ALA A 170 13.41 12.13 5.67
CA ALA A 170 12.79 10.81 5.69
C ALA A 170 11.51 10.75 4.82
N TYR A 171 10.57 11.67 5.04
CA TYR A 171 9.32 11.72 4.26
C TYR A 171 9.58 12.09 2.80
N LYS A 172 10.59 12.93 2.51
CA LYS A 172 10.93 13.31 1.14
C LYS A 172 11.43 12.10 0.36
N ILE A 173 12.38 11.34 0.90
CA ILE A 173 12.98 10.18 0.22
C ILE A 173 11.89 9.13 -0.10
N LEU A 174 11.07 8.76 0.88
CA LEU A 174 10.01 7.76 0.67
C LEU A 174 8.97 8.22 -0.37
N LYS A 175 8.58 9.51 -0.35
CA LYS A 175 7.65 10.05 -1.35
C LYS A 175 8.27 10.19 -2.74
N GLU A 176 9.58 10.34 -2.84
CA GLU A 176 10.28 10.32 -4.11
C GLU A 176 10.37 8.90 -4.68
N ASN A 177 10.59 7.89 -3.83
CA ASN A 177 10.47 6.48 -4.20
C ASN A 177 9.08 6.16 -4.76
N LEU A 178 8.01 6.53 -4.05
CA LEU A 178 6.63 6.28 -4.51
C LEU A 178 6.26 7.06 -5.77
N ALA A 179 6.83 8.26 -5.96
CA ALA A 179 6.62 9.04 -7.18
C ALA A 179 7.30 8.43 -8.41
N GLU A 180 8.36 7.63 -8.21
CA GLU A 180 9.06 6.89 -9.26
C GLU A 180 8.36 5.56 -9.54
N ASP A 181 8.09 4.75 -8.51
CA ASP A 181 7.31 3.52 -8.63
C ASP A 181 6.44 3.27 -7.39
N LEU A 182 5.12 3.29 -7.58
CA LEU A 182 4.13 2.97 -6.54
C LEU A 182 4.29 1.55 -5.98
N ARG A 183 4.97 0.65 -6.71
CA ARG A 183 5.24 -0.73 -6.29
C ARG A 183 6.29 -0.84 -5.19
N CYS A 184 6.90 0.26 -4.76
CA CYS A 184 7.74 0.29 -3.57
C CYS A 184 6.90 0.15 -2.28
N ILE A 185 6.52 -1.10 -1.95
CA ILE A 185 5.71 -1.41 -0.77
C ILE A 185 6.41 -0.96 0.53
N ASP A 186 7.74 -1.00 0.58
CA ASP A 186 8.47 -0.63 1.79
C ASP A 186 8.33 0.86 2.12
N ALA A 187 8.28 1.73 1.10
CA ALA A 187 7.98 3.14 1.29
C ALA A 187 6.55 3.36 1.82
N HIS A 188 5.57 2.57 1.37
CA HIS A 188 4.23 2.57 1.94
C HIS A 188 4.22 2.13 3.41
N ALA A 189 4.93 1.05 3.73
CA ALA A 189 5.04 0.53 5.09
C ALA A 189 5.66 1.57 6.04
N HIS A 190 6.78 2.18 5.64
CA HIS A 190 7.48 3.15 6.48
C HIS A 190 6.71 4.47 6.65
N LEU A 191 6.10 5.02 5.58
CA LEU A 191 5.24 6.20 5.72
C LEU A 191 4.07 5.92 6.68
N GLY A 192 3.41 4.77 6.52
CA GLY A 192 2.33 4.34 7.41
C GLY A 192 2.78 4.25 8.87
N ASN A 193 3.95 3.66 9.14
CA ASN A 193 4.51 3.57 10.49
C ASN A 193 4.81 4.96 11.08
N PHE A 194 5.50 5.83 10.33
CA PHE A 194 5.84 7.19 10.80
C PHE A 194 4.59 7.98 11.19
N GLU A 195 3.52 7.84 10.41
CA GLU A 195 2.23 8.50 10.67
C GLU A 195 1.46 7.84 11.81
N PHE A 196 1.54 6.52 11.93
CA PHE A 196 0.93 5.77 13.00
C PHE A 196 1.52 6.20 14.36
N GLU A 197 2.84 6.18 14.50
CA GLU A 197 3.57 6.58 15.70
C GLU A 197 3.32 8.06 16.06
N SER A 198 3.32 8.94 15.05
CA SER A 198 3.07 10.37 15.25
C SER A 198 1.62 10.69 15.65
N SER A 199 0.68 9.78 15.38
CA SER A 199 -0.77 10.00 15.57
C SER A 199 -1.29 9.72 16.98
N ASP A 200 -0.44 9.28 17.90
CA ASP A 200 -0.78 9.06 19.31
C ASP A 200 -1.02 10.37 20.08
N TYR A 201 -0.63 11.51 19.50
CA TYR A 201 -0.75 12.81 20.14
C TYR A 201 -1.70 13.79 19.45
N ILE A 202 -1.85 13.81 18.11
CA ILE A 202 -2.68 14.85 17.45
C ILE A 202 -3.29 14.39 16.11
N TYR A 203 -4.58 14.72 15.91
CA TYR A 203 -5.41 14.67 14.69
C TYR A 203 -5.84 13.29 14.15
N PHE A 204 -7.16 13.07 14.13
CA PHE A 204 -7.87 12.00 13.39
C PHE A 204 -7.38 11.82 11.94
N ALA A 205 -7.01 12.93 11.29
CA ALA A 205 -6.47 12.94 9.93
C ALA A 205 -5.19 12.11 9.74
N LEU A 206 -4.30 12.05 10.74
CA LEU A 206 -3.07 11.26 10.66
C LEU A 206 -3.36 9.76 10.81
N LYS A 207 -4.31 9.39 11.66
CA LYS A 207 -4.74 7.99 11.83
C LYS A 207 -5.28 7.42 10.51
N GLU A 208 -6.13 8.18 9.83
CA GLU A 208 -6.63 7.81 8.50
C GLU A 208 -5.56 7.86 7.41
N LYS A 209 -4.49 8.65 7.59
CA LYS A 209 -3.37 8.68 6.64
C LYS A 209 -2.50 7.44 6.75
N ALA A 210 -2.13 7.06 7.97
CA ALA A 210 -1.38 5.84 8.24
C ALA A 210 -2.08 4.60 7.66
N LYS A 211 -3.37 4.44 7.99
CA LYS A 211 -4.21 3.35 7.47
C LYS A 211 -4.16 3.26 5.94
N ARG A 212 -4.26 4.41 5.26
CA ARG A 212 -4.28 4.48 3.79
C ARG A 212 -2.93 4.17 3.16
N HIS A 213 -1.80 4.54 3.78
CA HIS A 213 -0.48 4.10 3.31
C HIS A 213 -0.34 2.58 3.38
N PHE A 214 -0.76 1.96 4.49
CA PHE A 214 -0.75 0.50 4.62
C PHE A 214 -1.68 -0.19 3.62
N GLU A 215 -2.90 0.33 3.45
CA GLU A 215 -3.87 -0.22 2.48
C GLU A 215 -3.37 -0.16 1.05
N ALA A 216 -2.69 0.93 0.66
CA ALA A 216 -2.05 1.06 -0.64
C ALA A 216 -1.01 -0.06 -0.86
N GLY A 217 -0.09 -0.25 0.09
CA GLY A 217 0.93 -1.30 0.02
C GLY A 217 0.33 -2.70 -0.07
N ILE A 218 -0.71 -2.99 0.73
CA ILE A 218 -1.45 -4.26 0.67
C ILE A 218 -2.05 -4.48 -0.71
N LYS A 219 -2.81 -3.50 -1.23
CA LYS A 219 -3.54 -3.66 -2.49
C LYS A 219 -2.62 -3.78 -3.69
N ILE A 220 -1.47 -3.11 -3.66
CA ILE A 220 -0.45 -3.23 -4.70
C ILE A 220 0.22 -4.61 -4.65
N ALA A 221 0.58 -5.10 -3.46
CA ALA A 221 1.13 -6.44 -3.29
C ALA A 221 0.17 -7.52 -3.78
N GLU A 222 -1.11 -7.40 -3.42
CA GLU A 222 -2.18 -8.35 -3.73
C GLU A 222 -2.48 -8.48 -5.24
N LEU A 223 -2.02 -7.56 -6.10
CA LEU A 223 -2.07 -7.73 -7.56
C LEU A 223 -1.31 -8.97 -8.03
N SER A 224 -0.33 -9.42 -7.23
CA SER A 224 0.55 -10.55 -7.53
C SER A 224 -0.08 -11.89 -7.17
N PHE A 225 -1.18 -11.88 -6.43
CA PHE A 225 -1.86 -13.09 -5.98
C PHE A 225 -2.91 -13.52 -6.99
N SER A 226 -2.86 -14.79 -7.38
CA SER A 226 -3.99 -15.39 -8.07
C SER A 226 -5.20 -15.51 -7.13
N PRO A 227 -6.44 -15.58 -7.63
CA PRO A 227 -7.60 -15.88 -6.80
C PRO A 227 -7.50 -17.20 -6.01
N ALA A 228 -6.60 -18.10 -6.42
CA ALA A 228 -6.32 -19.38 -5.77
C ALA A 228 -5.09 -19.33 -4.83
N PHE A 229 -4.50 -18.17 -4.57
CA PHE A 229 -3.32 -18.04 -3.71
C PHE A 229 -3.68 -18.36 -2.25
N HIS A 230 -3.22 -19.52 -1.77
CA HIS A 230 -3.38 -19.98 -0.38
C HIS A 230 -2.03 -20.29 0.27
N ASP A 231 -0.93 -19.93 -0.40
CA ASP A 231 0.45 -20.21 -0.03
C ASP A 231 1.02 -19.18 0.96
N LEU A 232 2.27 -19.39 1.37
CA LEU A 232 2.91 -18.58 2.40
C LEU A 232 3.75 -17.43 1.82
N LEU A 233 3.86 -16.38 2.62
CA LEU A 233 4.87 -15.33 2.49
C LEU A 233 5.61 -15.23 3.82
N PRO A 234 6.55 -16.15 4.10
CA PRO A 234 7.24 -16.17 5.38
C PRO A 234 8.13 -14.95 5.64
N TRP A 235 8.31 -14.58 6.91
CA TRP A 235 9.06 -13.38 7.33
C TRP A 235 10.58 -13.48 7.13
N GLU A 236 11.13 -14.69 7.10
CA GLU A 236 12.56 -14.96 6.89
C GLU A 236 13.04 -14.52 5.51
N TYR A 237 12.15 -14.51 4.50
CA TYR A 237 12.43 -13.89 3.22
C TYR A 237 12.26 -12.38 3.35
N LEU A 238 13.39 -11.66 3.34
CA LEU A 238 13.45 -10.22 3.64
C LEU A 238 12.47 -9.40 2.80
N ASN A 239 12.29 -9.78 1.53
CA ASN A 239 11.45 -9.05 0.60
C ASN A 239 9.94 -9.20 0.87
N ASN A 240 9.52 -10.15 1.73
CA ASN A 240 8.13 -10.26 2.16
C ASN A 240 7.79 -9.26 3.27
N ARG A 241 8.79 -8.79 4.03
CA ARG A 241 8.60 -7.95 5.20
C ARG A 241 7.84 -6.66 4.92
N PRO A 242 8.05 -5.93 3.80
CA PRO A 242 7.26 -4.75 3.48
C PRO A 242 5.74 -5.02 3.48
N TYR A 243 5.31 -6.08 2.79
CA TYR A 243 3.89 -6.46 2.73
C TYR A 243 3.35 -6.89 4.10
N LEU A 244 4.11 -7.70 4.84
CA LEU A 244 3.73 -8.15 6.18
C LEU A 244 3.66 -6.98 7.18
N ARG A 245 4.54 -5.98 7.07
CA ARG A 245 4.45 -4.73 7.84
C ARG A 245 3.21 -3.93 7.48
N CYS A 246 2.85 -3.83 6.20
CA CYS A 246 1.61 -3.18 5.80
C CYS A 246 0.38 -3.88 6.38
N LEU A 247 0.29 -5.21 6.32
CA LEU A 247 -0.79 -5.97 6.95
C LEU A 247 -0.88 -5.68 8.45
N HIS A 248 0.26 -5.76 9.15
CA HIS A 248 0.33 -5.50 10.58
C HIS A 248 -0.17 -4.10 10.94
N GLY A 249 0.41 -3.07 10.32
CA GLY A 249 0.05 -1.67 10.54
C GLY A 249 -1.41 -1.37 10.21
N TYR A 250 -1.95 -1.96 9.15
CA TYR A 250 -3.36 -1.85 8.81
C TYR A 250 -4.26 -2.50 9.86
N GLY A 251 -3.92 -3.70 10.34
CA GLY A 251 -4.62 -4.38 11.43
C GLY A 251 -4.63 -3.54 12.72
N LEU A 252 -3.48 -2.97 13.10
CA LEU A 252 -3.37 -2.05 14.24
C LEU A 252 -4.24 -0.79 14.04
N CYS A 253 -4.26 -0.21 12.84
CA CYS A 253 -5.12 0.95 12.55
C CYS A 253 -6.62 0.63 12.70
N LEU A 254 -7.05 -0.55 12.23
CA LEU A 254 -8.41 -1.03 12.38
C LEU A 254 -8.76 -1.26 13.85
N TYR A 255 -7.88 -1.93 14.59
CA TYR A 255 -8.08 -2.20 16.02
C TYR A 255 -8.16 -0.90 16.82
N ARG A 256 -7.23 0.03 16.59
CA ARG A 256 -7.22 1.37 17.20
C ARG A 256 -8.47 2.20 16.92
N SER A 257 -9.11 1.96 15.78
CA SER A 257 -10.34 2.64 15.38
C SER A 257 -11.62 1.91 15.81
N GLY A 258 -11.48 0.80 16.54
CA GLY A 258 -12.61 -0.01 17.03
C GLY A 258 -13.25 -0.92 15.97
N ASN A 259 -12.62 -1.09 14.80
CA ASN A 259 -13.10 -2.00 13.76
C ASN A 259 -12.55 -3.41 14.02
N ILE A 260 -13.08 -4.05 15.06
CA ILE A 260 -12.54 -5.27 15.66
C ILE A 260 -12.57 -6.45 14.69
N ASP A 261 -13.69 -6.71 14.04
CA ASP A 261 -13.83 -7.86 13.13
C ASP A 261 -12.86 -7.76 11.96
N ALA A 262 -12.73 -6.56 11.37
CA ALA A 262 -11.78 -6.35 10.27
C ALA A 262 -10.33 -6.50 10.73
N ALA A 263 -9.98 -6.04 11.95
CA ALA A 263 -8.65 -6.22 12.50
C ALA A 263 -8.32 -7.70 12.69
N LYS A 264 -9.27 -8.46 13.26
CA LYS A 264 -9.15 -9.91 13.46
C LYS A 264 -8.90 -10.65 12.15
N MET A 265 -9.68 -10.35 11.10
CA MET A 265 -9.48 -10.95 9.77
C MET A 265 -8.07 -10.69 9.21
N VAL A 266 -7.51 -9.50 9.44
CA VAL A 266 -6.16 -9.15 9.00
C VAL A 266 -5.10 -9.92 9.78
N PHE A 267 -5.24 -10.03 11.09
CA PHE A 267 -4.30 -10.78 11.93
C PHE A 267 -4.37 -12.30 11.68
N GLU A 268 -5.56 -12.88 11.48
CA GLU A 268 -5.73 -14.27 11.07
C GLU A 268 -5.07 -14.53 9.70
N LYS A 269 -5.24 -13.61 8.75
CA LYS A 269 -4.54 -13.66 7.46
C LYS A 269 -3.02 -13.61 7.63
N MET A 270 -2.49 -12.86 8.59
CA MET A 270 -1.06 -12.85 8.87
C MET A 270 -0.56 -14.19 9.42
N ILE A 271 -1.28 -14.82 10.34
CA ILE A 271 -0.98 -16.20 10.81
C ILE A 271 -1.02 -17.19 9.63
N TRP A 272 -2.00 -17.05 8.73
CA TRP A 272 -2.10 -17.89 7.53
C TRP A 272 -0.86 -17.76 6.63
N LEU A 273 -0.42 -16.53 6.36
CA LEU A 273 0.69 -16.23 5.44
C LEU A 273 2.07 -16.49 6.06
N ASN A 274 2.21 -16.25 7.35
CA ASN A 274 3.46 -16.40 8.10
C ASN A 274 3.18 -17.08 9.47
N PRO A 275 3.03 -18.41 9.50
CA PRO A 275 2.69 -19.15 10.72
C PRO A 275 3.69 -18.96 11.85
N LYS A 276 4.98 -18.74 11.55
CA LYS A 276 6.00 -18.47 12.58
C LYS A 276 5.73 -17.18 13.38
N ASP A 277 4.76 -16.37 12.96
CA ASP A 277 4.21 -15.22 13.67
C ASP A 277 5.30 -14.32 14.27
N ASN A 278 6.30 -13.99 13.45
CA ASN A 278 7.45 -13.17 13.85
C ASN A 278 7.06 -11.77 14.32
N GLN A 279 5.85 -11.32 13.97
CA GLN A 279 5.29 -10.02 14.37
C GLN A 279 4.39 -10.12 15.61
N GLY A 280 4.10 -11.32 16.11
CA GLY A 280 3.40 -11.55 17.37
C GLY A 280 1.89 -11.24 17.31
N VAL A 281 1.24 -11.38 16.16
CA VAL A 281 -0.19 -11.05 16.01
C VAL A 281 -1.11 -12.01 16.77
N ARG A 282 -0.64 -13.20 17.16
CA ARG A 282 -1.42 -14.12 18.02
C ARG A 282 -1.77 -13.51 19.38
N VAL A 283 -0.90 -12.64 19.91
CA VAL A 283 -1.15 -11.91 21.16
C VAL A 283 -2.27 -10.88 20.94
N LEU A 284 -2.23 -10.13 19.84
CA LEU A 284 -3.28 -9.17 19.48
C LEU A 284 -4.64 -9.84 19.26
N LEU A 285 -4.66 -11.02 18.63
CA LEU A 285 -5.86 -11.84 18.49
C LEU A 285 -6.43 -12.24 19.85
N ALA A 286 -5.57 -12.67 20.79
CA ALA A 286 -6.00 -13.02 22.15
C ALA A 286 -6.53 -11.81 22.93
N ASP A 287 -5.91 -10.65 22.80
CA ASP A 287 -6.41 -9.40 23.40
C ASP A 287 -7.81 -9.07 22.86
N ILE A 288 -8.00 -9.13 21.54
CA ILE A 288 -9.30 -8.94 20.89
C ILE A 288 -10.34 -9.93 21.42
N ASP A 289 -10.01 -11.23 21.46
CA ASP A 289 -10.93 -12.27 21.92
C ASP A 289 -11.29 -12.14 23.41
N SER A 290 -10.39 -11.55 24.21
CA SER A 290 -10.65 -11.21 25.61
C SER A 290 -11.47 -9.93 25.80
N GLY A 291 -11.78 -9.22 24.72
CA GLY A 291 -12.56 -7.99 24.73
C GLY A 291 -11.77 -6.75 25.15
N LYS A 292 -10.43 -6.81 25.15
CA LYS A 292 -9.60 -5.61 25.40
C LYS A 292 -9.80 -4.60 24.27
N SER A 293 -9.83 -3.32 24.63
CA SER A 293 -9.79 -2.26 23.63
C SER A 293 -8.36 -1.78 23.41
N TRP A 294 -8.14 -1.05 22.32
CA TRP A 294 -6.87 -0.36 22.10
C TRP A 294 -6.44 0.53 23.27
N GLN A 295 -7.39 1.21 23.91
CA GLN A 295 -7.10 2.08 25.07
C GLN A 295 -6.66 1.29 26.30
N ASP A 296 -7.01 0.00 26.40
CA ASP A 296 -6.53 -0.84 27.50
C ASP A 296 -5.07 -1.26 27.25
N LEU A 297 -4.72 -1.56 25.99
CA LEU A 297 -3.32 -1.83 25.60
C LEU A 297 -2.41 -0.63 25.85
N GLU A 298 -2.84 0.58 25.46
CA GLU A 298 -2.08 1.82 25.71
C GLU A 298 -1.85 2.08 27.21
N LYS A 299 -2.75 1.64 28.10
CA LYS A 299 -2.56 1.75 29.55
C LYS A 299 -1.58 0.72 30.10
N GLU A 300 -1.54 -0.46 29.50
CA GLU A 300 -0.64 -1.55 29.89
C GLU A 300 0.81 -1.23 29.49
N GLU A 301 1.05 -0.70 28.29
CA GLU A 301 2.39 -0.31 27.82
C GLU A 301 3.01 0.87 28.60
N ARG A 302 2.17 1.73 29.19
CA ARG A 302 2.61 2.90 29.98
C ARG A 302 2.91 2.60 31.45
N ARG A 303 2.71 1.36 31.90
CA ARG A 303 2.95 0.91 33.29
C ARG A 303 4.33 0.28 33.42
#